data_AF-A0A940HYA5-F1
#
_entry.id   AF-A0A940HYA5-F1
#
_cell.length_a   1.000
_cell.length_b   1.000
_cell.length_c   1.000
_cell.angle_alpha   90.00
_cell.angle_beta   90.00
_cell.angle_gamma   90.00
#
_symmetry.space_group_name_H-M   'P 1'
#
loop_
_entity.id
_entity.type
_entity.pdbx_description
1 polymer ?
#
loop_
_entity_poly.entity_id
_entity_poly.type
_entity_poly.pdbx_seq_one_letter_code
_entity_poly.pdbx_strand_id
1 'polypeptide(L)'
;MITGFITFFVIFAVIGSILYGRRLIKTEKSDAVFGNPERAKGGVHWVVVGSSFLLLSWLYYSWDIAKSFYPKSANELCQVAKVTESLLSLKYLFPIVERQHKSTAIIKRENVNIKNKIILIQNEPNLKDQDKEIFINLLSKTKLMIPSLTDERYLEDDTKNIIKGLTNRINQLTANFSKDSYPNLSEEEENEINEGLKKQTGWGATGMEVPPLPESKKGLKFHAAAAELNSISDEFFEMRNHNSEYLRQSKVIFAEIKEYMDGLGDGLELDYIKDIKKLVRRIEYASIFPPNTLDELEKSIRTFDEVQKNEQGNLRFVDIFLFPAGTIVASGPVCSEAGPGRWLPKPSDTFRIFGDLLKPSVG
;
A
#
# COMPACT_ATOMS: atom_id res chain seq x y z
N MET A 1 0.16 -21.26 -19.96
CA MET A 1 -0.22 -22.07 -21.13
C MET A 1 -0.81 -23.42 -20.74
N ILE A 2 -0.08 -24.33 -20.07
CA ILE A 2 -0.62 -25.65 -19.67
C ILE A 2 -1.82 -25.52 -18.70
N THR A 3 -1.72 -24.66 -17.69
CA THR A 3 -2.80 -24.42 -16.72
C THR A 3 -4.07 -23.86 -17.34
N GLY A 4 -3.97 -23.04 -18.40
CA GLY A 4 -5.12 -22.55 -19.16
C GLY A 4 -5.85 -23.66 -19.91
N PHE A 5 -5.12 -24.56 -20.57
CA PHE A 5 -5.72 -25.75 -21.20
C PHE A 5 -6.40 -26.63 -20.16
N ILE A 6 -5.74 -26.90 -19.03
CA ILE A 6 -6.34 -27.67 -17.92
C ILE A 6 -7.62 -26.99 -17.44
N THR A 7 -7.60 -25.69 -17.18
CA THR A 7 -8.78 -24.93 -16.73
C THR A 7 -9.94 -25.06 -17.71
N PHE A 8 -9.67 -24.91 -19.01
CA PHE A 8 -10.67 -25.07 -20.06
C PHE A 8 -11.28 -26.49 -20.05
N PHE A 9 -10.46 -27.54 -20.09
CA PHE A 9 -10.95 -28.92 -20.08
C PHE A 9 -11.73 -29.27 -18.81
N VAL A 10 -11.31 -28.76 -17.66
CA VAL A 10 -12.01 -28.99 -16.39
C VAL A 10 -13.39 -28.34 -16.39
N ILE A 11 -13.53 -27.12 -16.93
CA ILE A 11 -14.85 -26.47 -17.09
C ILE A 11 -15.76 -27.31 -18.00
N PHE A 12 -15.25 -27.79 -19.14
CA PHE A 12 -16.02 -28.65 -20.05
C PHE A 12 -16.39 -29.98 -19.41
N ALA A 13 -15.49 -30.59 -18.63
CA ALA A 13 -15.75 -31.83 -17.90
C ALA A 13 -16.86 -31.64 -16.86
N VAL A 14 -16.88 -30.51 -16.13
CA VAL A 14 -17.94 -30.18 -15.16
C VAL A 14 -19.28 -30.01 -15.87
N ILE A 15 -19.35 -29.17 -16.91
CA ILE A 15 -20.59 -28.92 -17.65
C ILE A 15 -21.12 -30.21 -18.27
N GLY A 16 -20.25 -30.98 -18.94
CA GLY A 16 -20.59 -32.26 -19.56
C GLY A 16 -21.11 -33.27 -18.54
N SER A 17 -20.46 -33.38 -17.37
CA SER A 17 -20.87 -34.29 -16.30
C SER A 17 -22.21 -33.90 -15.68
N ILE A 18 -22.48 -32.60 -15.50
CA ILE A 18 -23.77 -32.11 -15.00
C ILE A 18 -24.89 -32.38 -16.01
N LEU A 19 -24.66 -32.10 -17.30
CA LEU A 19 -25.65 -32.35 -18.35
C LEU A 19 -25.94 -33.85 -18.48
N TYR A 20 -24.90 -34.69 -18.41
CA TYR A 20 -25.04 -36.14 -18.41
C TYR A 20 -25.83 -36.64 -17.20
N GLY A 21 -25.47 -36.20 -15.99
CA GLY A 21 -26.17 -36.57 -14.75
C GLY A 21 -27.65 -36.17 -14.79
N ARG A 22 -27.96 -34.96 -15.26
CA ARG A 22 -29.36 -34.50 -15.44
C ARG A 22 -30.13 -35.35 -16.45
N ARG A 23 -29.48 -35.84 -17.51
CA ARG A 23 -30.11 -36.72 -18.50
C ARG A 23 -30.38 -38.10 -17.91
N LEU A 24 -29.41 -38.65 -17.17
CA LEU A 24 -29.50 -39.97 -16.54
C LEU A 24 -30.62 -40.03 -15.49
N ILE A 25 -30.74 -39.00 -14.64
CA ILE A 25 -31.80 -38.89 -13.62
C ILE A 25 -33.20 -38.90 -14.23
N LYS A 26 -33.37 -38.36 -15.46
CA LYS A 26 -34.67 -38.38 -16.15
C LYS A 26 -35.03 -39.74 -16.73
N THR A 27 -34.05 -40.61 -16.97
CA THR A 27 -34.24 -41.91 -17.63
C THR A 27 -34.24 -43.09 -16.65
N GLU A 28 -33.59 -42.97 -15.48
CA GLU A 28 -33.56 -44.00 -14.46
C GLU A 28 -34.82 -43.95 -13.57
N LYS A 29 -35.52 -45.08 -13.42
CA LYS A 29 -36.61 -45.22 -12.45
C LYS A 29 -36.04 -45.36 -11.03
N SER A 30 -36.55 -44.58 -10.08
CA SER A 30 -36.08 -44.53 -8.69
C SER A 30 -36.44 -45.75 -7.82
N ASP A 31 -37.20 -46.71 -8.36
CA ASP A 31 -37.87 -47.79 -7.60
C ASP A 31 -36.97 -48.99 -7.27
N ALA A 32 -35.66 -48.91 -7.49
CA ALA A 32 -34.74 -49.99 -7.11
C ALA A 32 -34.40 -49.94 -5.61
N VAL A 33 -34.60 -51.07 -4.93
CA VAL A 33 -34.35 -51.31 -3.50
C VAL A 33 -32.87 -51.09 -3.13
N PHE A 34 -32.60 -50.58 -1.92
CA PHE A 34 -31.23 -50.40 -1.38
C PHE A 34 -30.45 -51.73 -1.43
N GLY A 35 -29.25 -51.74 -2.03
CA GLY A 35 -28.35 -52.91 -2.08
C GLY A 35 -27.95 -53.42 -3.48
N ASN A 36 -28.47 -52.84 -4.57
CA ASN A 36 -28.07 -53.25 -5.93
C ASN A 36 -26.67 -52.68 -6.31
N PRO A 37 -25.65 -53.51 -6.60
CA PRO A 37 -24.31 -53.06 -7.02
C PRO A 37 -24.30 -52.26 -8.33
N GLU A 38 -25.34 -52.35 -9.17
CA GLU A 38 -25.48 -51.48 -10.34
C GLU A 38 -25.65 -50.00 -9.96
N ARG A 39 -26.24 -49.70 -8.79
CA ARG A 39 -26.39 -48.33 -8.26
C ARG A 39 -25.04 -47.70 -7.87
N ALA A 40 -24.04 -48.51 -7.53
CA ALA A 40 -22.68 -48.04 -7.19
C ALA A 40 -21.84 -47.67 -8.41
N LYS A 41 -22.22 -48.13 -9.62
CA LYS A 41 -21.49 -47.85 -10.87
C LYS A 41 -21.89 -46.52 -11.52
N GLY A 42 -23.05 -45.95 -11.16
CA GLY A 42 -23.63 -44.77 -11.82
C GLY A 42 -23.07 -43.40 -11.38
N GLY A 43 -22.28 -43.32 -10.30
CA GLY A 43 -21.90 -42.06 -9.65
C GLY A 43 -20.63 -41.35 -10.18
N VAL A 44 -19.94 -41.92 -11.18
CA VAL A 44 -18.62 -41.41 -11.63
C VAL A 44 -18.67 -39.94 -12.09
N HIS A 45 -19.76 -39.52 -12.72
CA HIS A 45 -19.93 -38.13 -13.17
C HIS A 45 -19.95 -37.13 -11.99
N TRP A 46 -20.50 -37.51 -10.83
CA TRP A 46 -20.45 -36.68 -9.62
C TRP A 46 -19.06 -36.65 -8.98
N VAL A 47 -18.31 -37.75 -9.04
CA VAL A 47 -16.90 -37.79 -8.61
C VAL A 47 -16.06 -36.86 -9.50
N VAL A 48 -16.26 -36.90 -10.82
CA VAL A 48 -15.60 -35.99 -11.76
C VAL A 48 -15.93 -34.54 -11.44
N VAL A 49 -17.20 -34.20 -11.16
CA VAL A 49 -17.60 -32.84 -10.74
C VAL A 49 -16.90 -32.43 -9.44
N GLY A 50 -16.90 -33.29 -8.42
CA GLY A 50 -16.26 -33.00 -7.13
C GLY A 50 -14.75 -32.75 -7.26
N SER A 51 -14.03 -33.66 -7.92
CA SER A 51 -12.59 -33.53 -8.16
C SER A 51 -12.26 -32.32 -9.03
N SER A 52 -13.06 -32.05 -10.06
CA SER A 52 -12.91 -30.89 -10.95
C SER A 52 -13.13 -29.57 -10.20
N PHE A 53 -14.11 -29.52 -9.31
CA PHE A 53 -14.39 -28.32 -8.50
C PHE A 53 -13.24 -28.02 -7.53
N LEU A 54 -12.67 -29.05 -6.89
CA LEU A 54 -11.48 -28.90 -6.05
C LEU A 54 -10.28 -28.38 -6.86
N LEU A 55 -10.04 -28.94 -8.05
CA LEU A 55 -8.96 -28.50 -8.93
C LEU A 55 -9.17 -27.05 -9.42
N LEU A 56 -10.40 -26.68 -9.80
CA LEU A 56 -10.72 -25.30 -10.17
C LEU A 56 -10.54 -24.33 -9.01
N SER A 57 -10.97 -24.71 -7.81
CA SER A 57 -10.78 -23.90 -6.61
C SER A 57 -9.29 -23.69 -6.34
N TRP A 58 -8.48 -24.73 -6.48
CA TRP A 58 -7.03 -24.62 -6.30
C TRP A 58 -6.38 -23.70 -7.36
N LEU A 59 -6.69 -23.88 -8.65
CA LEU A 59 -6.21 -23.02 -9.74
C LEU A 59 -6.66 -21.55 -9.59
N TYR A 60 -7.85 -21.33 -9.03
CA TYR A 60 -8.42 -20.01 -8.80
C TYR A 60 -7.72 -19.29 -7.65
N TYR A 61 -7.64 -19.92 -6.47
CA TYR A 61 -7.02 -19.32 -5.30
C TYR A 61 -5.49 -19.29 -5.36
N SER A 62 -4.86 -20.09 -6.22
CA SER A 62 -3.43 -19.99 -6.53
C SER A 62 -3.10 -18.86 -7.51
N TRP A 63 -4.10 -18.20 -8.10
CA TRP A 63 -3.95 -17.19 -9.17
C TRP A 63 -3.38 -17.75 -10.49
N ASP A 64 -3.29 -19.08 -10.65
CA ASP A 64 -2.80 -19.69 -11.90
C ASP A 64 -3.74 -19.45 -13.08
N ILE A 65 -5.04 -19.28 -12.82
CA ILE A 65 -6.01 -18.85 -13.84
C ILE A 65 -5.63 -17.46 -14.35
N ALA A 66 -5.39 -16.50 -13.45
CA ALA A 66 -4.95 -15.16 -13.80
C ALA A 66 -3.64 -15.20 -14.59
N LYS A 67 -2.65 -15.94 -14.10
CA LYS A 67 -1.35 -16.13 -14.77
C LYS A 67 -1.46 -16.74 -16.16
N SER A 68 -2.41 -17.66 -16.39
CA SER A 68 -2.54 -18.28 -17.70
C SER A 68 -3.30 -17.44 -18.72
N PHE A 69 -4.35 -16.73 -18.31
CA PHE A 69 -5.16 -15.90 -19.23
C PHE A 69 -4.63 -14.48 -19.37
N TYR A 70 -4.00 -13.95 -18.32
CA TYR A 70 -3.44 -12.60 -18.24
C TYR A 70 -2.01 -12.65 -17.67
N PRO A 71 -1.02 -13.15 -18.42
CA PRO A 71 0.32 -13.40 -17.89
C PRO A 71 1.05 -12.15 -17.36
N LYS A 72 0.67 -10.96 -17.83
CA LYS A 72 1.26 -9.68 -17.40
C LYS A 72 0.44 -8.96 -16.31
N SER A 73 -0.73 -9.46 -15.91
CA SER A 73 -1.61 -8.74 -14.98
C SER A 73 -0.96 -8.51 -13.63
N ALA A 74 -0.21 -9.49 -13.09
CA ALA A 74 0.49 -9.33 -11.83
C ALA A 74 1.57 -8.24 -11.89
N ASN A 75 2.30 -8.16 -13.00
CA ASN A 75 3.28 -7.11 -13.23
C ASN A 75 2.62 -5.72 -13.35
N GLU A 76 1.52 -5.61 -14.10
CA GLU A 76 0.78 -4.35 -14.24
C GLU A 76 0.17 -3.90 -12.90
N LEU A 77 -0.41 -4.84 -12.13
CA LEU A 77 -0.93 -4.59 -10.78
C LEU A 77 0.18 -4.20 -9.80
N CYS A 78 1.39 -4.77 -9.94
CA CYS A 78 2.57 -4.31 -9.20
C CYS A 78 2.92 -2.85 -9.52
N GLN A 79 2.88 -2.42 -10.79
CA GLN A 79 3.13 -1.00 -11.12
C GLN A 79 2.02 -0.09 -10.58
N VAL A 80 0.76 -0.53 -10.61
CA VAL A 80 -0.37 0.18 -9.97
C VAL A 80 -0.17 0.29 -8.46
N ALA A 81 0.31 -0.78 -7.82
CA ALA A 81 0.61 -0.80 -6.40
C ALA A 81 1.75 0.16 -6.05
N LYS A 82 2.78 0.28 -6.91
CA LYS A 82 3.85 1.28 -6.76
C LYS A 82 3.30 2.71 -6.76
N VAL A 83 2.45 3.08 -7.73
CA VAL A 83 1.80 4.40 -7.75
C VAL A 83 0.97 4.64 -6.48
N THR A 84 0.26 3.61 -6.03
CA THR A 84 -0.57 3.68 -4.83
C THR A 84 0.29 3.91 -3.59
N GLU A 85 1.41 3.21 -3.47
CA GLU A 85 2.39 3.35 -2.38
C GLU A 85 3.03 4.75 -2.40
N SER A 86 3.43 5.25 -3.58
CA SER A 86 3.99 6.60 -3.76
C SER A 86 3.06 7.70 -3.25
N LEU A 87 1.76 7.57 -3.51
CA LEU A 87 0.76 8.53 -3.06
C LEU A 87 0.27 8.30 -1.63
N LEU A 88 0.55 7.14 -1.04
CA LEU A 88 -0.03 6.73 0.24
C LEU A 88 0.32 7.73 1.35
N SER A 89 1.59 8.12 1.44
CA SER A 89 2.10 9.09 2.43
C SER A 89 1.40 10.45 2.32
N LEU A 90 1.20 10.95 1.09
CA LEU A 90 0.49 12.20 0.84
C LEU A 90 -1.01 12.06 1.14
N LYS A 91 -1.64 10.96 0.72
CA LYS A 91 -3.08 10.69 0.97
C LYS A 91 -3.40 10.62 2.46
N TYR A 92 -2.48 10.16 3.31
CA TYR A 92 -2.65 10.14 4.77
C TYR A 92 -2.69 11.53 5.42
N LEU A 93 -2.28 12.60 4.73
CA LEU A 93 -2.38 13.97 5.26
C LEU A 93 -3.82 14.47 5.24
N PHE A 94 -4.62 13.97 4.29
CA PHE A 94 -5.95 14.44 3.95
C PHE A 94 -7.03 13.46 4.39
N PRO A 95 -8.30 13.92 4.50
CA PRO A 95 -9.44 13.04 4.68
C PRO A 95 -9.80 12.28 3.38
N ILE A 96 -8.82 11.55 2.85
CA ILE A 96 -8.96 10.63 1.70
C ILE A 96 -9.03 9.20 2.23
N VAL A 97 -8.01 8.81 3.00
CA VAL A 97 -7.93 7.50 3.69
C VAL A 97 -8.39 7.64 5.14
N GLU A 98 -8.06 8.77 5.77
CA GLU A 98 -8.41 9.07 7.16
C GLU A 98 -9.73 9.84 7.28
N ARG A 99 -10.29 9.90 8.49
CA ARG A 99 -11.54 10.67 8.75
C ARG A 99 -11.31 12.18 8.87
N GLN A 100 -10.09 12.61 9.16
CA GLN A 100 -9.72 14.00 9.43
C GLN A 100 -8.29 14.25 8.96
N HIS A 101 -7.92 15.51 8.78
CA HIS A 101 -6.53 15.87 8.46
C HIS A 101 -5.56 15.39 9.55
N LYS A 102 -4.40 14.91 9.12
CA LYS A 102 -3.34 14.42 10.02
C LYS A 102 -2.85 15.53 10.95
N SER A 103 -2.72 16.76 10.45
CA SER A 103 -2.36 17.94 11.25
C SER A 103 -3.35 18.18 12.38
N THR A 104 -4.66 18.17 12.10
CA THR A 104 -5.72 18.32 13.10
C THR A 104 -5.68 17.21 14.15
N ALA A 105 -5.52 15.96 13.72
CA ALA A 105 -5.42 14.81 14.63
C ALA A 105 -4.22 14.92 15.58
N ILE A 106 -3.05 15.34 15.05
CA ILE A 106 -1.83 15.55 15.84
C ILE A 106 -2.02 16.70 16.82
N ILE A 107 -2.50 17.86 16.37
CA ILE A 107 -2.73 19.03 17.23
C ILE A 107 -3.68 18.68 18.38
N LYS A 108 -4.80 17.99 18.09
CA LYS A 108 -5.75 17.56 19.11
C LYS A 108 -5.11 16.60 20.10
N ARG A 109 -4.37 15.60 19.61
CA ARG A 109 -3.68 14.61 20.43
C ARG A 109 -2.63 15.27 21.34
N GLU A 110 -1.78 16.12 20.80
CA GLU A 110 -0.72 16.75 21.58
C GLU A 110 -1.26 17.77 22.58
N ASN A 111 -2.35 18.49 22.26
CA ASN A 111 -3.03 19.33 23.25
C ASN A 111 -3.56 18.52 24.45
N VAL A 112 -4.15 17.34 24.20
CA VAL A 112 -4.59 16.42 25.27
C VAL A 112 -3.38 15.88 26.04
N ASN A 113 -2.32 15.46 25.36
CA ASN A 113 -1.10 14.96 25.99
C ASN A 113 -0.45 16.02 26.90
N ILE A 114 -0.36 17.27 26.43
CA ILE A 114 0.14 18.40 27.21
C ILE A 114 -0.71 18.58 28.47
N LYS A 115 -2.04 18.63 28.34
CA LYS A 115 -2.95 18.77 29.49
C LYS A 115 -2.77 17.64 30.50
N ASN A 116 -2.72 16.40 30.02
CA ASN A 116 -2.54 15.22 30.88
C ASN A 116 -1.17 15.25 31.58
N LYS A 117 -0.09 15.60 30.86
CA LYS A 117 1.26 15.73 31.45
C LYS A 117 1.31 16.84 32.50
N ILE A 118 0.66 17.99 32.29
CA ILE A 118 0.56 19.05 33.30
C ILE A 118 -0.08 18.49 34.59
N ILE A 119 -1.21 17.77 34.47
CA ILE A 119 -1.91 17.18 35.63
C ILE A 119 -1.02 16.14 36.34
N LEU A 120 -0.33 15.28 35.59
CA LEU A 120 0.59 14.29 36.16
C LEU A 120 1.73 14.95 36.93
N ILE A 121 2.36 15.97 36.36
CA ILE A 121 3.48 16.70 36.97
C ILE A 121 3.03 17.45 38.24
N GLN A 122 1.84 18.07 38.21
CA GLN A 122 1.29 18.75 39.39
C GLN A 122 1.07 17.79 40.57
N ASN A 123 0.59 16.58 40.27
CA ASN A 123 0.26 15.58 41.28
C ASN A 123 1.42 14.65 41.66
N GLU A 124 2.62 14.81 41.06
CA GLU A 124 3.78 13.96 41.37
C GLU A 124 4.38 14.34 42.74
N PRO A 125 4.29 13.47 43.76
CA PRO A 125 4.79 13.79 45.10
C PRO A 125 6.31 13.85 45.19
N ASN A 126 7.02 13.12 44.32
CA ASN A 126 8.48 13.00 44.39
C ASN A 126 9.23 14.09 43.62
N LEU A 127 8.50 15.00 42.97
CA LEU A 127 9.07 16.09 42.18
C LEU A 127 9.01 17.39 42.97
N LYS A 128 10.11 18.16 42.99
CA LYS A 128 10.16 19.45 43.69
C LYS A 128 9.27 20.47 42.98
N ASP A 129 8.73 21.41 43.74
CA ASP A 129 7.84 22.43 43.20
C ASP A 129 8.51 23.34 42.17
N GLN A 130 9.82 23.61 42.32
CA GLN A 130 10.61 24.35 41.34
C GLN A 130 10.69 23.62 39.98
N ASP A 131 10.91 22.30 39.99
CA ASP A 131 10.98 21.48 38.78
C ASP A 131 9.60 21.39 38.10
N LYS A 132 8.53 21.25 38.90
CA LYS A 132 7.15 21.31 38.41
C LYS A 132 6.87 22.60 37.66
N GLU A 133 7.26 23.74 38.23
CA GLU A 133 7.06 25.05 37.61
C GLU A 133 7.78 25.15 36.26
N ILE A 134 9.04 24.70 36.19
CA ILE A 134 9.83 24.66 34.94
C ILE A 134 9.13 23.78 33.89
N PHE A 135 8.75 22.57 34.24
CA PHE A 135 8.11 21.64 33.30
C PHE A 135 6.77 22.13 32.80
N ILE A 136 5.94 22.69 33.68
CA ILE A 136 4.63 23.27 33.31
C ILE A 136 4.85 24.47 32.39
N ASN A 137 5.85 25.32 32.67
CA ASN A 137 6.20 26.45 31.82
C ASN A 137 6.63 25.98 30.41
N LEU A 138 7.50 24.96 30.31
CA LEU A 138 7.90 24.37 29.03
C LEU A 138 6.71 23.80 28.26
N LEU A 139 5.81 23.09 28.93
CA LEU A 139 4.58 22.54 28.33
C LEU A 139 3.62 23.65 27.87
N SER A 140 3.51 24.74 28.64
CA SER A 140 2.72 25.92 28.29
C SER A 140 3.29 26.63 27.05
N LYS A 141 4.60 26.89 27.02
CA LYS A 141 5.31 27.43 25.85
C LYS A 141 5.11 26.55 24.63
N THR A 142 5.22 25.22 24.79
CA THR A 142 4.99 24.26 23.70
C THR A 142 3.56 24.35 23.16
N LYS A 143 2.56 24.52 24.04
CA LYS A 143 1.16 24.70 23.62
C LYS A 143 0.97 26.00 22.85
N LEU A 144 1.61 27.09 23.28
CA LEU A 144 1.56 28.40 22.61
C LEU A 144 2.34 28.43 21.29
N MET A 145 3.28 27.51 21.11
CA MET A 145 4.03 27.33 19.86
C MET A 145 3.18 26.73 18.75
N ILE A 146 2.24 25.82 19.04
CA ILE A 146 1.42 25.15 18.02
C ILE A 146 0.70 26.15 17.08
N PRO A 147 0.03 27.21 17.58
CA PRO A 147 -0.59 28.23 16.73
C PRO A 147 0.34 28.87 15.70
N SER A 148 1.64 29.01 15.97
CA SER A 148 2.60 29.59 15.03
C SER A 148 2.75 28.77 13.74
N LEU A 149 2.43 27.47 13.77
CA LEU A 149 2.45 26.58 12.60
C LEU A 149 1.14 26.61 11.79
N THR A 150 0.06 27.13 12.39
CA THR A 150 -1.28 27.12 11.79
C THR A 150 -1.77 28.50 11.36
N ASP A 151 -1.06 29.56 11.74
CA ASP A 151 -1.43 30.94 11.40
C ASP A 151 -0.90 31.30 10.02
N GLU A 152 -1.80 31.73 9.13
CA GLU A 152 -1.47 32.12 7.76
C GLU A 152 -0.46 33.28 7.68
N ARG A 153 -0.41 34.13 8.71
CA ARG A 153 0.51 35.28 8.77
C ARG A 153 1.98 34.87 8.81
N TYR A 154 2.27 33.65 9.28
CA TYR A 154 3.63 33.13 9.38
C TYR A 154 3.99 32.21 8.22
N LEU A 155 3.09 32.01 7.25
CA LEU A 155 3.38 31.17 6.09
C LEU A 155 4.29 31.91 5.10
N GLU A 156 5.53 31.43 4.99
CA GLU A 156 6.55 31.98 4.11
C GLU A 156 6.22 31.75 2.63
N ASP A 157 6.59 32.71 1.77
CA ASP A 157 6.28 32.64 0.35
C ASP A 157 7.06 31.51 -0.36
N ASP A 158 8.24 31.17 0.11
CA ASP A 158 9.01 30.01 -0.38
C ASP A 158 8.24 28.71 -0.19
N THR A 159 7.63 28.51 0.99
CA THR A 159 6.77 27.35 1.28
C THR A 159 5.57 27.32 0.33
N LYS A 160 4.90 28.46 0.08
CA LYS A 160 3.78 28.54 -0.86
C LYS A 160 4.22 28.20 -2.29
N ASN A 161 5.37 28.69 -2.71
CA ASN A 161 5.93 28.44 -4.04
C ASN A 161 6.25 26.95 -4.25
N ILE A 162 6.82 26.29 -3.24
CA ILE A 162 7.07 24.83 -3.29
C ILE A 162 5.75 24.07 -3.42
N ILE A 163 4.76 24.33 -2.55
CA ILE A 163 3.45 23.66 -2.61
C ILE A 163 2.78 23.86 -3.98
N LYS A 164 2.85 25.07 -4.53
CA LYS A 164 2.33 25.38 -5.86
C LYS A 164 3.11 24.64 -6.96
N GLY A 165 4.44 24.56 -6.85
CA GLY A 165 5.31 23.79 -7.75
C GLY A 165 4.94 22.31 -7.77
N LEU A 166 4.83 21.69 -6.60
CA LEU A 166 4.42 20.29 -6.43
C LEU A 166 3.01 20.05 -6.99
N THR A 167 2.06 20.94 -6.69
CA THR A 167 0.68 20.86 -7.20
C THR A 167 0.67 20.92 -8.73
N ASN A 168 1.45 21.83 -9.33
CA ASN A 168 1.58 21.94 -10.78
C ASN A 168 2.19 20.68 -11.39
N ARG A 169 3.22 20.08 -10.75
CA ARG A 169 3.80 18.81 -11.20
C ARG A 169 2.78 17.68 -11.19
N ILE A 170 1.96 17.54 -10.15
CA ILE A 170 0.87 16.54 -10.11
C ILE A 170 -0.14 16.80 -11.22
N ASN A 171 -0.54 18.07 -11.45
CA ASN A 171 -1.49 18.41 -12.51
C ASN A 171 -0.91 18.10 -13.91
N GLN A 172 0.36 18.42 -14.15
CA GLN A 172 1.06 18.10 -15.40
C GLN A 172 1.19 16.58 -15.59
N LEU A 173 1.57 15.86 -14.53
CA LEU A 173 1.60 14.40 -14.52
C LEU A 173 0.22 13.85 -14.86
N THR A 174 -0.85 14.35 -14.25
CA THR A 174 -2.23 13.91 -14.52
C THR A 174 -2.62 14.11 -15.98
N ALA A 175 -2.31 15.28 -16.54
CA ALA A 175 -2.60 15.60 -17.95
C ALA A 175 -1.78 14.74 -18.93
N ASN A 176 -0.51 14.47 -18.62
CA ASN A 176 0.36 13.63 -19.45
C ASN A 176 0.02 12.15 -19.30
N PHE A 177 -0.33 11.70 -18.10
CA PHE A 177 -0.74 10.34 -17.79
C PHE A 177 -2.04 9.96 -18.49
N SER A 178 -2.83 10.89 -19.02
CA SER A 178 -3.99 10.54 -19.86
C SER A 178 -3.62 10.33 -21.34
N LYS A 179 -2.38 10.63 -21.76
CA LYS A 179 -1.95 10.55 -23.15
C LYS A 179 -1.35 9.18 -23.46
N ASP A 180 -1.53 8.71 -24.69
CA ASP A 180 -0.91 7.47 -25.19
C ASP A 180 0.60 7.59 -25.39
N SER A 181 1.10 8.82 -25.56
CA SER A 181 2.53 9.11 -25.75
C SER A 181 3.33 9.14 -24.45
N TYR A 182 2.70 8.96 -23.29
CA TYR A 182 3.36 8.95 -22.00
C TYR A 182 3.70 7.51 -21.58
N PRO A 183 4.91 7.24 -21.04
CA PRO A 183 5.98 8.19 -20.73
C PRO A 183 6.91 8.46 -21.92
N ASN A 184 7.47 9.68 -21.97
CA ASN A 184 8.53 10.02 -22.92
C ASN A 184 9.89 9.79 -22.24
N LEU A 185 10.49 8.62 -22.46
CA LEU A 185 11.77 8.23 -21.86
C LEU A 185 12.94 8.73 -22.70
N SER A 186 14.07 8.99 -22.03
CA SER A 186 15.36 9.13 -22.69
C SER A 186 15.90 7.76 -23.15
N GLU A 187 16.84 7.79 -24.11
CA GLU A 187 17.50 6.56 -24.59
C GLU A 187 18.24 5.83 -23.46
N GLU A 188 18.78 6.55 -22.49
CA GLU A 188 19.47 5.99 -21.32
C GLU A 188 18.51 5.22 -20.42
N GLU A 189 17.38 5.82 -20.03
CA GLU A 189 16.35 5.17 -19.21
C GLU A 189 15.77 3.93 -19.91
N GLU A 190 15.54 4.02 -21.23
CA GLU A 190 15.04 2.89 -22.00
C GLU A 190 16.05 1.73 -22.01
N ASN A 191 17.34 2.02 -22.15
CA ASN A 191 18.40 1.01 -22.10
C ASN A 191 18.49 0.36 -20.72
N GLU A 192 18.43 1.12 -19.63
CA GLU A 192 18.43 0.58 -18.26
C GLU A 192 17.24 -0.35 -17.99
N ILE A 193 16.04 0.05 -18.41
CA ILE A 193 14.84 -0.79 -18.29
C ILE A 193 15.01 -2.07 -19.11
N ASN A 194 15.50 -1.97 -20.35
CA ASN A 194 15.72 -3.12 -21.22
C ASN A 194 16.78 -4.10 -20.66
N GLU A 195 17.85 -3.59 -20.06
CA GLU A 195 18.83 -4.43 -19.37
C GLU A 195 18.25 -5.12 -18.13
N GLY A 196 17.46 -4.39 -17.35
CA GLY A 196 16.75 -4.93 -16.18
C GLY A 196 15.76 -6.04 -16.58
N LEU A 197 14.99 -5.82 -17.64
CA LEU A 197 14.02 -6.79 -18.15
C LEU A 197 14.69 -8.08 -18.65
N LYS A 198 15.91 -8.02 -19.19
CA LYS A 198 16.68 -9.22 -19.57
C LYS A 198 17.08 -10.08 -18.37
N LYS A 199 17.28 -9.46 -17.20
CA LYS A 199 17.65 -10.13 -15.94
C LYS A 199 16.43 -10.61 -15.15
N GLN A 200 15.28 -9.97 -15.34
CA GLN A 200 14.04 -10.27 -14.65
C GLN A 200 13.48 -11.64 -15.06
N THR A 201 13.06 -12.43 -14.08
CA THR A 201 12.35 -13.68 -14.30
C THR A 201 10.83 -13.46 -14.31
N GLY A 202 10.10 -14.35 -14.98
CA GLY A 202 8.64 -14.21 -15.10
C GLY A 202 7.89 -14.49 -13.79
N TRP A 203 6.61 -14.10 -13.75
CA TRP A 203 5.73 -14.28 -12.59
C TRP A 203 5.74 -15.72 -12.06
N GLY A 204 6.09 -15.90 -10.78
CA GLY A 204 6.13 -17.20 -10.11
C GLY A 204 7.28 -18.10 -10.57
N ALA A 205 8.37 -17.53 -11.05
CA ALA A 205 9.62 -18.26 -11.24
C ALA A 205 10.39 -18.37 -9.91
N THR A 206 11.19 -19.43 -9.74
CA THR A 206 11.99 -19.63 -8.53
C THR A 206 12.82 -18.39 -8.19
N GLY A 207 12.54 -17.77 -7.04
CA GLY A 207 13.25 -16.58 -6.53
C GLY A 207 12.56 -15.23 -6.75
N MET A 208 11.51 -15.13 -7.58
CA MET A 208 10.76 -13.88 -7.80
C MET A 208 9.25 -14.15 -7.87
N GLU A 209 8.53 -13.76 -6.81
CA GLU A 209 7.07 -13.93 -6.73
C GLU A 209 6.38 -13.08 -7.81
N VAL A 210 6.52 -11.75 -7.78
CA VAL A 210 5.94 -10.84 -8.79
C VAL A 210 7.06 -10.01 -9.44
N PRO A 211 7.14 -9.92 -10.79
CA PRO A 211 8.21 -9.17 -11.45
C PRO A 211 8.06 -7.66 -11.21
N PRO A 212 9.09 -6.96 -10.69
CA PRO A 212 8.98 -5.55 -10.29
C PRO A 212 9.16 -4.54 -11.43
N LEU A 213 9.84 -4.87 -12.53
CA LEU A 213 10.06 -3.97 -13.67
C LEU A 213 8.92 -4.09 -14.69
N PRO A 214 8.49 -2.99 -15.33
CA PRO A 214 7.35 -2.97 -16.22
C PRO A 214 7.56 -3.78 -17.51
N GLU A 215 6.73 -4.80 -17.74
CA GLU A 215 6.79 -5.68 -18.93
C GLU A 215 5.82 -5.27 -20.05
N SER A 216 4.98 -4.27 -19.78
CA SER A 216 3.96 -3.78 -20.72
C SER A 216 4.00 -2.26 -20.83
N LYS A 217 3.49 -1.73 -21.96
CA LYS A 217 3.36 -0.28 -22.16
C LYS A 217 2.52 0.37 -21.05
N LYS A 218 1.45 -0.32 -20.62
CA LYS A 218 0.62 0.12 -19.50
C LYS A 218 1.44 0.12 -18.21
N GLY A 219 2.13 -0.98 -17.90
CA GLY A 219 3.00 -1.06 -16.72
C GLY A 219 4.04 0.06 -16.70
N LEU A 220 4.66 0.36 -17.84
CA LEU A 220 5.66 1.42 -17.98
C LEU A 220 5.10 2.80 -17.65
N LYS A 221 3.85 3.05 -18.06
CA LYS A 221 3.09 4.26 -17.73
C LYS A 221 2.96 4.46 -16.22
N PHE A 222 2.53 3.42 -15.50
CA PHE A 222 2.43 3.47 -14.03
C PHE A 222 3.80 3.53 -13.36
N HIS A 223 4.81 2.86 -13.92
CA HIS A 223 6.18 2.88 -13.39
C HIS A 223 6.77 4.30 -13.38
N ALA A 224 6.70 5.00 -14.51
CA ALA A 224 7.18 6.38 -14.62
C ALA A 224 6.39 7.34 -13.72
N ALA A 225 5.07 7.16 -13.64
CA ALA A 225 4.24 7.97 -12.76
C ALA A 225 4.59 7.76 -11.27
N ALA A 226 4.87 6.52 -10.85
CA ALA A 226 5.28 6.22 -9.48
C ALA A 226 6.62 6.90 -9.13
N ALA A 227 7.58 6.93 -10.05
CA ALA A 227 8.85 7.61 -9.84
C ALA A 227 8.67 9.12 -9.62
N GLU A 228 7.87 9.78 -10.46
CA GLU A 228 7.56 11.21 -10.30
C GLU A 228 6.80 11.49 -8.99
N LEU A 229 5.83 10.65 -8.64
CA LEU A 229 5.05 10.81 -7.40
C LEU A 229 5.89 10.58 -6.14
N ASN A 230 6.86 9.66 -6.18
CA ASN A 230 7.83 9.50 -5.10
C ASN A 230 8.67 10.77 -4.94
N SER A 231 9.21 11.32 -6.04
CA SER A 231 9.97 12.57 -5.99
C SER A 231 9.15 13.72 -5.40
N ILE A 232 7.88 13.86 -5.81
CA ILE A 232 6.96 14.87 -5.26
C ILE A 232 6.71 14.64 -3.76
N SER A 233 6.51 13.38 -3.35
CA SER A 233 6.31 13.03 -1.94
C SER A 233 7.54 13.38 -1.11
N ASP A 234 8.74 13.03 -1.58
CA ASP A 234 9.98 13.29 -0.86
C ASP A 234 10.22 14.79 -0.68
N GLU A 235 10.10 15.59 -1.75
CA GLU A 235 10.24 17.04 -1.70
C GLU A 235 9.21 17.69 -0.76
N PHE A 236 7.96 17.19 -0.74
CA PHE A 236 6.92 17.66 0.18
C PHE A 236 7.28 17.41 1.66
N PHE A 237 7.86 16.25 1.99
CA PHE A 237 8.23 15.95 3.38
C PHE A 237 9.53 16.60 3.82
N GLU A 238 10.40 16.98 2.88
CA GLU A 238 11.62 17.75 3.12
C GLU A 238 11.34 19.21 3.45
N MET A 239 10.40 19.87 2.75
CA MET A 239 10.25 21.34 2.84
C MET A 239 9.90 21.89 4.22
N ARG A 240 9.12 21.15 5.04
CA ARG A 240 8.63 21.48 6.42
C ARG A 240 8.20 22.94 6.67
N ASN A 241 7.02 23.15 7.27
CA ASN A 241 6.55 24.50 7.65
C ASN A 241 7.24 25.06 8.91
N HIS A 242 8.56 25.22 8.90
CA HIS A 242 9.33 25.74 10.03
C HIS A 242 9.60 27.24 9.86
N ASN A 243 8.53 28.04 9.93
CA ASN A 243 8.64 29.49 9.79
C ASN A 243 9.51 30.15 10.89
N SER A 244 9.96 31.38 10.61
CA SER A 244 10.79 32.17 11.53
C SER A 244 10.27 32.27 12.98
N GLU A 245 8.96 32.46 13.18
CA GLU A 245 8.38 32.55 14.53
C GLU A 245 8.39 31.20 15.25
N TYR A 246 8.03 30.12 14.56
CA TYR A 246 8.16 28.77 15.10
C TYR A 246 9.62 28.45 15.46
N LEU A 247 10.57 28.78 14.60
CA LEU A 247 12.00 28.57 14.85
C LEU A 247 12.49 29.35 16.07
N ARG A 248 12.01 30.59 16.25
CA ARG A 248 12.34 31.40 17.44
C ARG A 248 11.83 30.73 18.72
N GLN A 249 10.57 30.30 18.73
CA GLN A 249 9.94 29.71 19.91
C GLN A 249 10.52 28.32 20.24
N SER A 250 10.69 27.46 19.23
CA SER A 250 11.27 26.13 19.38
C SER A 250 12.72 26.18 19.88
N LYS A 251 13.55 27.10 19.38
CA LYS A 251 14.92 27.30 19.88
C LYS A 251 14.97 27.62 21.36
N VAL A 252 14.08 28.50 21.84
CA VAL A 252 13.96 28.85 23.26
C VAL A 252 13.60 27.61 24.09
N ILE A 253 12.57 26.86 23.67
CA ILE A 253 12.13 25.64 24.36
C ILE A 253 13.25 24.60 24.41
N PHE A 254 13.93 24.33 23.29
CA PHE A 254 15.01 23.35 23.24
C PHE A 254 16.25 23.80 24.02
N ALA A 255 16.56 25.10 24.06
CA ALA A 255 17.64 25.64 24.88
C ALA A 255 17.35 25.45 26.37
N GLU A 256 16.14 25.80 26.84
CA GLU A 256 15.73 25.60 28.24
C GLU A 256 15.72 24.13 28.63
N ILE A 257 15.24 23.24 27.75
CA ILE A 257 15.32 21.78 27.95
C ILE A 257 16.77 21.33 28.10
N LYS A 258 17.66 21.82 27.24
CA LYS A 258 19.07 21.43 27.24
C LYS A 258 19.77 21.91 28.51
N GLU A 259 19.60 23.18 28.85
CA GLU A 259 20.17 23.79 30.06
C GLU A 259 19.73 23.04 31.33
N TYR A 260 18.45 22.69 31.41
CA TYR A 260 17.93 21.90 32.52
C TYR A 260 18.52 20.47 32.54
N MET A 261 18.67 19.83 31.38
CA MET A 261 19.27 18.49 31.28
C MET A 261 20.77 18.47 31.64
N ASP A 262 21.53 19.51 31.30
CA ASP A 262 22.99 19.56 31.51
C ASP A 262 23.37 19.61 33.01
N GLY A 263 22.43 20.00 33.88
CA GLY A 263 22.61 20.02 35.33
C GLY A 263 22.09 18.78 36.07
N LEU A 264 21.53 17.79 35.36
CA LEU A 264 20.87 16.63 35.96
C LEU A 264 21.72 15.35 35.94
N GLY A 265 21.59 14.57 37.02
CA GLY A 265 21.98 13.15 37.04
C GLY A 265 20.85 12.24 36.54
N ASP A 266 21.06 10.92 36.62
CA ASP A 266 19.99 9.96 36.38
C ASP A 266 18.94 10.03 37.51
N GLY A 267 17.68 10.27 37.13
CA GLY A 267 16.60 10.51 38.08
C GLY A 267 15.24 10.75 37.41
N LEU A 268 14.22 10.97 38.23
CA LEU A 268 12.83 11.15 37.81
C LEU A 268 12.67 12.42 36.95
N GLU A 269 13.38 13.49 37.30
CA GLU A 269 13.42 14.76 36.60
C GLU A 269 13.92 14.60 35.16
N LEU A 270 14.95 13.76 34.98
CA LEU A 270 15.52 13.45 33.68
C LEU A 270 14.52 12.71 32.77
N ASP A 271 13.71 11.82 33.34
CA ASP A 271 12.69 11.10 32.59
C ASP A 271 11.56 12.04 32.14
N TYR A 272 11.07 12.91 33.03
CA TYR A 272 10.05 13.90 32.69
C TYR A 272 10.52 14.86 31.60
N ILE A 273 11.73 15.41 31.71
CA ILE A 273 12.25 16.35 30.70
C ILE A 273 12.52 15.66 29.35
N LYS A 274 13.01 14.42 29.33
CA LYS A 274 13.15 13.61 28.10
C LYS A 274 11.79 13.41 27.44
N ASP A 275 10.76 13.19 28.24
CA ASP A 275 9.40 12.98 27.76
C ASP A 275 8.75 14.26 27.20
N ILE A 276 9.02 15.42 27.81
CA ILE A 276 8.65 16.73 27.27
C ILE A 276 9.39 16.97 25.95
N LYS A 277 10.71 16.70 25.91
CA LYS A 277 11.52 16.80 24.69
C LYS A 277 10.98 15.93 23.55
N LYS A 278 10.57 14.69 23.84
CA LYS A 278 9.92 13.81 22.86
C LYS A 278 8.61 14.43 22.35
N LEU A 279 7.81 15.04 23.23
CA LEU A 279 6.56 15.71 22.84
C LEU A 279 6.83 16.88 21.90
N VAL A 280 7.78 17.77 22.22
CA VAL A 280 8.17 18.90 21.37
C VAL A 280 8.65 18.40 20.00
N ARG A 281 9.49 17.36 19.98
CA ARG A 281 9.95 16.72 18.74
C ARG A 281 8.82 16.12 17.90
N ARG A 282 7.77 15.56 18.50
CA ARG A 282 6.61 15.06 17.74
C ARG A 282 5.90 16.18 16.99
N ILE A 283 5.84 17.38 17.55
CA ILE A 283 5.27 18.57 16.88
C ILE A 283 6.23 19.04 15.78
N GLU A 284 7.54 19.04 16.04
CA GLU A 284 8.57 19.42 15.06
C GLU A 284 8.55 18.56 13.79
N TYR A 285 8.37 17.24 13.94
CA TYR A 285 8.29 16.30 12.82
C TYR A 285 6.90 16.23 12.18
N ALA A 286 5.89 16.91 12.73
CA ALA A 286 4.56 16.90 12.17
C ALA A 286 4.44 17.91 11.01
N SER A 287 3.88 17.46 9.88
CA SER A 287 3.48 18.31 8.77
C SER A 287 2.23 19.13 9.14
N ILE A 288 2.44 20.23 9.89
CA ILE A 288 1.38 21.16 10.31
C ILE A 288 1.46 22.41 9.43
N PHE A 289 0.37 22.70 8.74
CA PHE A 289 0.21 23.88 7.89
C PHE A 289 -1.04 24.66 8.31
N PRO A 290 -1.14 25.95 7.95
CA PRO A 290 -2.37 26.70 8.10
C PRO A 290 -3.54 26.03 7.36
N PRO A 291 -4.78 26.30 7.79
CA PRO A 291 -5.97 25.87 7.07
C PRO A 291 -5.91 26.26 5.58
N ASN A 292 -6.53 25.47 4.71
CA ASN A 292 -6.64 25.70 3.26
C ASN A 292 -5.33 25.70 2.45
N THR A 293 -4.15 25.71 3.10
CA THR A 293 -2.85 25.81 2.42
C THR A 293 -2.59 24.66 1.44
N LEU A 294 -3.14 23.47 1.73
CA LEU A 294 -2.92 22.25 0.94
C LEU A 294 -4.14 21.84 0.10
N ASP A 295 -5.17 22.68 -0.01
CA ASP A 295 -6.43 22.32 -0.68
C ASP A 295 -6.23 22.05 -2.18
N GLU A 296 -5.41 22.86 -2.85
CA GLU A 296 -5.09 22.66 -4.27
C GLU A 296 -4.30 21.37 -4.47
N LEU A 297 -3.37 21.06 -3.56
CA LEU A 297 -2.59 19.83 -3.57
C LEU A 297 -3.52 18.62 -3.37
N GLU A 298 -4.42 18.67 -2.38
CA GLU A 298 -5.42 17.63 -2.14
C GLU A 298 -6.28 17.38 -3.39
N LYS A 299 -6.78 18.45 -4.01
CA LYS A 299 -7.57 18.38 -5.23
C LYS A 299 -6.80 17.74 -6.39
N SER A 300 -5.52 18.09 -6.55
CA SER A 300 -4.67 17.50 -7.59
C SER A 300 -4.47 15.99 -7.39
N ILE A 301 -4.26 15.56 -6.13
CA ILE A 301 -4.12 14.14 -5.77
C ILE A 301 -5.43 13.38 -6.04
N ARG A 302 -6.59 13.95 -5.68
CA ARG A 302 -7.90 13.33 -5.94
C ARG A 302 -8.15 13.19 -7.45
N THR A 303 -7.81 14.23 -8.22
CA THR A 303 -7.95 14.22 -9.69
C THR A 303 -7.04 13.16 -10.29
N PHE A 304 -5.79 13.04 -9.83
CA PHE A 304 -4.88 11.99 -10.29
C PHE A 304 -5.42 10.59 -9.95
N ASP A 305 -5.98 10.37 -8.75
CA ASP A 305 -6.55 9.09 -8.33
C ASP A 305 -7.72 8.63 -9.23
N GLU A 306 -8.55 9.57 -9.67
CA GLU A 306 -9.63 9.32 -10.64
C GLU A 306 -9.07 8.91 -12.01
N VAL A 307 -8.10 9.67 -12.53
CA VAL A 307 -7.43 9.35 -13.80
C VAL A 307 -6.70 8.00 -13.72
N GLN A 308 -6.00 7.73 -12.63
CA GLN A 308 -5.32 6.46 -12.36
C GLN A 308 -6.30 5.29 -12.47
N LYS A 309 -7.47 5.39 -11.83
CA LYS A 309 -8.52 4.36 -11.87
C LYS A 309 -9.11 4.17 -13.27
N ASN A 310 -9.22 5.24 -14.06
CA ASN A 310 -9.69 5.16 -15.44
C ASN A 310 -8.66 4.46 -16.34
N GLU A 311 -7.38 4.81 -16.22
CA GLU A 311 -6.27 4.23 -16.99
C GLU A 311 -5.98 2.75 -16.66
N GLN A 312 -6.27 2.32 -15.43
CA GLN A 312 -6.25 0.89 -15.10
C GLN A 312 -7.21 0.10 -16.01
N GLY A 313 -8.38 0.66 -16.30
CA GLY A 313 -9.37 0.09 -17.22
C GLY A 313 -9.73 -1.35 -16.86
N ASN A 314 -9.62 -2.25 -17.84
CA ASN A 314 -9.95 -3.67 -17.67
C ASN A 314 -9.11 -4.40 -16.59
N LEU A 315 -7.94 -3.86 -16.21
CA LEU A 315 -7.11 -4.46 -15.17
C LEU A 315 -7.86 -4.53 -13.83
N ARG A 316 -8.77 -3.59 -13.56
CA ARG A 316 -9.62 -3.60 -12.35
C ARG A 316 -10.56 -4.81 -12.31
N PHE A 317 -11.13 -5.19 -13.45
CA PHE A 317 -11.97 -6.38 -13.52
C PHE A 317 -11.13 -7.64 -13.36
N VAL A 318 -9.94 -7.68 -13.96
CA VAL A 318 -8.99 -8.78 -13.78
C VAL A 318 -8.60 -8.94 -12.30
N ASP A 319 -8.29 -7.84 -11.60
CA ASP A 319 -8.00 -7.83 -10.17
C ASP A 319 -9.16 -8.38 -9.33
N ILE A 320 -10.35 -7.79 -9.48
CA ILE A 320 -11.54 -8.16 -8.71
C ILE A 320 -11.94 -9.64 -8.91
N PHE A 321 -11.87 -10.14 -10.15
CA PHE A 321 -12.39 -11.47 -10.46
C PHE A 321 -11.33 -12.57 -10.43
N LEU A 322 -10.07 -12.28 -10.74
CA LEU A 322 -9.03 -13.30 -10.93
C LEU A 322 -7.93 -13.29 -9.85
N PHE A 323 -7.93 -12.31 -8.95
CA PHE A 323 -7.05 -12.25 -7.78
C PHE A 323 -7.86 -12.38 -6.47
N PRO A 324 -8.52 -13.52 -6.22
CA PRO A 324 -9.35 -13.70 -5.04
C PRO A 324 -8.54 -13.65 -3.74
N ALA A 325 -9.18 -13.10 -2.70
CA ALA A 325 -8.73 -13.09 -1.31
C ALA A 325 -7.38 -12.40 -1.04
N GLY A 326 -6.77 -11.74 -2.03
CA GLY A 326 -5.52 -11.02 -1.84
C GLY A 326 -5.36 -9.86 -2.82
N THR A 327 -4.24 -9.16 -2.70
CA THR A 327 -3.84 -8.04 -3.57
C THR A 327 -2.34 -8.11 -3.79
N ILE A 328 -1.87 -7.49 -4.86
CA ILE A 328 -0.44 -7.27 -5.03
C ILE A 328 -0.06 -6.00 -4.27
N VAL A 329 1.00 -6.09 -3.47
CA VAL A 329 1.55 -4.96 -2.72
C VAL A 329 2.95 -4.68 -3.22
N ALA A 330 3.30 -3.39 -3.28
CA ALA A 330 4.65 -2.94 -3.56
C ALA A 330 5.30 -2.49 -2.24
N SER A 331 6.52 -2.92 -1.99
CA SER A 331 7.32 -2.49 -0.85
C SER A 331 8.75 -2.23 -1.31
N GLY A 332 9.08 -0.96 -1.51
CA GLY A 332 10.36 -0.56 -2.10
C GLY A 332 10.57 -1.19 -3.50
N PRO A 333 11.69 -1.89 -3.75
CA PRO A 333 11.99 -2.44 -5.07
C PRO A 333 11.24 -3.73 -5.40
N VAL A 334 10.54 -4.35 -4.44
CA VAL A 334 9.89 -5.66 -4.61
C VAL A 334 8.37 -5.54 -4.62
N CYS A 335 7.74 -6.45 -5.36
CA CYS A 335 6.31 -6.68 -5.34
C CYS A 335 6.03 -8.09 -4.84
N SER A 336 5.01 -8.24 -4.01
CA SER A 336 4.65 -9.54 -3.42
C SER A 336 3.13 -9.73 -3.40
N GLU A 337 2.75 -11.01 -3.34
CA GLU A 337 1.35 -11.41 -3.20
C GLU A 337 0.95 -11.29 -1.72
N ALA A 338 0.01 -10.40 -1.39
CA ALA A 338 -0.54 -10.28 -0.05
C ALA A 338 -1.90 -10.97 0.03
N GLY A 339 -2.00 -12.07 0.77
CA GLY A 339 -3.26 -12.78 0.97
C GLY A 339 -3.09 -14.24 1.42
N PRO A 340 -4.18 -14.94 1.74
CA PRO A 340 -4.16 -16.35 2.16
C PRO A 340 -3.77 -17.29 1.00
N GLY A 341 -3.98 -16.87 -0.25
CA GLY A 341 -3.56 -17.62 -1.45
C GLY A 341 -2.04 -17.75 -1.61
N ARG A 342 -1.24 -16.95 -0.89
CA ARG A 342 0.22 -17.02 -0.89
C ARG A 342 0.75 -18.37 -0.38
N TRP A 343 0.03 -19.01 0.54
CA TRP A 343 0.45 -20.28 1.17
C TRP A 343 0.12 -21.51 0.32
N LEU A 344 -0.69 -21.35 -0.73
CA LEU A 344 -1.04 -22.46 -1.59
C LEU A 344 0.09 -22.72 -2.60
N PRO A 345 0.63 -23.95 -2.67
CA PRO A 345 1.58 -24.28 -3.73
C PRO A 345 0.89 -24.05 -5.07
N LYS A 346 1.58 -23.41 -6.01
CA LYS A 346 1.03 -23.11 -7.34
C LYS A 346 0.92 -24.42 -8.14
N PRO A 347 -0.27 -24.83 -8.60
CA PRO A 347 -0.44 -25.95 -9.51
C PRO A 347 0.58 -26.00 -10.64
N SER A 348 0.95 -24.86 -11.24
CA SER A 348 1.97 -24.81 -12.29
C SER A 348 3.32 -25.37 -11.84
N ASP A 349 3.73 -25.02 -10.63
CA ASP A 349 5.02 -25.40 -10.06
C ASP A 349 4.98 -26.84 -9.60
N THR A 350 3.86 -27.26 -9.01
CA THR A 350 3.62 -28.66 -8.66
C THR A 350 3.69 -29.57 -9.89
N PHE A 351 2.98 -29.24 -10.98
CA PHE A 351 3.03 -30.04 -12.22
C PHE A 351 4.42 -30.05 -12.85
N ARG A 352 5.15 -28.93 -12.79
CA ARG A 352 6.55 -28.87 -13.26
C ARG A 352 7.45 -29.82 -12.47
N ILE A 353 7.39 -29.77 -11.13
CA ILE A 353 8.17 -30.64 -10.25
C ILE A 353 7.83 -32.10 -10.50
N PHE A 354 6.55 -32.46 -10.62
CA PHE A 354 6.14 -33.82 -10.98
C PHE A 354 6.70 -34.24 -12.34
N GLY A 355 6.69 -33.36 -13.34
CA GLY A 355 7.30 -33.61 -14.65
C GLY A 355 8.81 -33.84 -14.57
N ASP A 356 9.51 -33.11 -13.70
CA ASP A 356 10.94 -33.29 -13.47
C ASP A 356 11.24 -34.61 -12.75
N LEU A 357 10.42 -35.01 -11.77
CA LEU A 357 10.53 -36.31 -11.08
C LEU A 357 10.24 -37.50 -12.00
N LEU A 358 9.43 -37.33 -13.05
CA LEU A 358 9.16 -38.38 -14.04
C LEU A 358 10.36 -38.62 -14.98
N LYS A 359 11.39 -37.77 -14.97
CA LYS A 359 12.61 -37.98 -15.76
C LYS A 359 13.52 -38.98 -15.05
N PRO A 360 13.84 -40.14 -15.66
CA PRO A 360 14.71 -41.13 -15.04
C PRO A 360 16.15 -40.65 -14.81
N SER A 361 16.54 -39.51 -15.38
CA SER A 361 17.87 -38.91 -15.23
C SER A 361 17.99 -37.96 -14.03
N VAL A 362 16.88 -37.65 -13.35
CA VAL A 362 16.82 -36.71 -12.21
C VAL A 362 16.42 -37.42 -10.91
N GLY A 363 15.67 -38.52 -11.00
CA GLY A 363 15.19 -39.33 -9.87
C GLY A 363 16.14 -40.42 -9.42
#